data_AF-A0A962G092-F1
#
_entry.id   AF-A0A962G092-F1
#
_cell.length_a   1.000
_cell.length_b   1.000
_cell.length_c   1.000
_cell.angle_alpha   90.00
_cell.angle_beta   90.00
_cell.angle_gamma   90.00
#
_symmetry.space_group_name_H-M   'P 1'
#
loop_
_entity.id
_entity.type
_entity.pdbx_description
1 polymer ?
#
loop_
_entity_poly.entity_id
_entity_poly.type
_entity_poly.pdbx_seq_one_letter_code
_entity_poly.pdbx_strand_id
1 'polypeptide(L)' 'MSKRCVALLSMGLAAFAVHAGSETKTAESASDCWLRTMTGGDADAVAACYQEDAVMWFPGGPMAMGRAAIRDGYAG' A
#
# COMPACT_ATOMS: atom_id res chain seq x y z
N MET A 1 45.86 -28.25 17.52
CA MET A 1 44.49 -27.81 17.85
C MET A 1 44.36 -26.34 17.46
N SER A 2 43.81 -26.07 16.28
CA SER A 2 43.98 -24.78 15.57
C SER A 2 42.92 -23.77 16.00
N LYS A 3 43.36 -22.54 16.30
CA LYS A 3 42.58 -21.37 16.77
C LYS A 3 41.48 -20.90 15.79
N ARG A 4 41.22 -21.65 14.72
CA ARG A 4 40.32 -21.31 13.62
C ARG A 4 38.86 -21.73 13.84
N CYS A 5 38.57 -22.59 14.82
CA CYS A 5 37.19 -23.02 15.12
C CYS A 5 36.38 -22.06 15.99
N VAL A 6 37.00 -21.09 16.67
CA VAL A 6 36.28 -20.19 17.60
C VAL A 6 35.66 -18.98 16.88
N ALA A 7 36.14 -18.61 15.69
CA ALA A 7 35.74 -17.37 15.03
C ALA A 7 34.38 -17.42 14.31
N LEU A 8 33.75 -18.59 14.16
CA LEU A 8 32.52 -18.73 13.38
C LEU A 8 31.22 -18.65 14.18
N LEU A 9 31.29 -18.44 15.51
CA LEU A 9 30.10 -18.45 16.38
C LEU A 9 29.63 -17.07 16.88
N SER A 10 30.18 -15.97 16.35
CA SER A 10 29.96 -14.62 16.92
C SER A 10 29.07 -13.69 16.10
N MET A 11 28.57 -14.10 14.93
CA MET A 11 27.99 -13.19 13.93
C MET A 11 26.49 -13.42 13.71
N GLY A 12 25.74 -13.65 14.80
CA GLY A 12 24.31 -14.01 14.74
C GLY A 12 23.34 -13.18 15.58
N LEU A 13 23.80 -12.18 16.33
CA LEU A 13 22.94 -11.40 17.23
C LEU A 13 23.16 -9.89 17.05
N ALA A 14 22.51 -9.26 16.05
CA ALA A 14 22.20 -7.81 16.10
C ALA A 14 21.35 -7.31 14.90
N ALA A 15 20.40 -8.10 14.38
CA ALA A 15 19.52 -7.62 13.31
C ALA A 15 18.03 -7.75 13.65
N PHE A 16 17.67 -7.50 14.90
CA PHE A 16 16.33 -6.99 15.20
C PHE A 16 16.50 -5.51 15.51
N ALA A 17 16.67 -4.71 14.46
CA ALA A 17 16.37 -3.29 14.58
C ALA A 17 14.89 -3.23 14.95
N VAL A 18 14.62 -2.96 16.23
CA VAL A 18 13.30 -2.51 16.67
C VAL A 18 12.96 -1.36 15.75
N HIS A 19 11.87 -1.49 15.01
CA HIS A 19 11.28 -0.40 14.25
C HIS A 19 10.73 0.58 15.28
N ALA A 20 11.64 1.33 15.93
CA ALA A 20 11.33 2.41 16.82
C ALA A 20 10.51 3.39 15.98
N GLY A 21 9.21 3.43 16.30
CA GLY A 21 8.15 4.11 15.58
C GLY A 21 8.60 4.94 14.39
N SER A 22 8.41 4.41 13.18
CA SER A 22 7.94 5.34 12.16
C SER A 22 6.69 5.97 12.77
N GLU A 23 6.70 7.29 12.94
CA GLU A 23 5.46 8.02 13.05
C GLU A 23 4.58 7.49 11.94
N THR A 24 3.57 6.69 12.28
CA THR A 24 2.43 6.53 11.40
C THR A 24 1.83 7.93 11.34
N LYS A 25 2.32 8.78 10.43
CA LYS A 25 1.42 9.66 9.71
C LYS A 25 0.29 8.72 9.31
N THR A 26 -0.85 8.82 9.99
CA THR A 26 -2.02 8.04 9.66
C THR A 26 -2.23 8.30 8.19
N ALA A 27 -1.91 7.31 7.35
CA ALA A 27 -2.13 7.44 5.93
C ALA A 27 -3.61 7.79 5.77
N GLU A 28 -3.92 8.78 4.93
CA GLU A 28 -5.31 9.13 4.63
C GLU A 28 -6.03 7.84 4.23
N SER A 29 -7.22 7.61 4.80
CA SER A 29 -7.99 6.44 4.41
C SER A 29 -8.40 6.59 2.94
N ALA A 30 -8.45 5.48 2.20
CA ALA A 30 -8.95 5.50 0.83
C ALA A 30 -10.37 6.09 0.77
N SER A 31 -11.19 5.88 1.81
CA SER A 31 -12.54 6.43 1.93
C SER A 31 -12.57 7.96 2.03
N ASP A 32 -11.70 8.57 2.83
CA ASP A 32 -11.65 10.03 2.99
C ASP A 32 -11.16 10.70 1.70
N CYS A 33 -10.12 10.13 1.08
CA CYS A 33 -9.64 10.56 -0.22
C CYS A 33 -10.76 10.45 -1.27
N TRP A 34 -11.41 9.28 -1.35
CA TRP A 34 -12.47 9.00 -2.31
C TRP A 34 -13.64 9.97 -2.19
N LEU A 35 -14.12 10.24 -0.97
CA LEU A 35 -15.24 11.16 -0.75
C LEU A 35 -14.91 12.58 -1.24
N ARG A 36 -13.70 13.03 -0.95
CA ARG A 36 -13.20 14.34 -1.38
C ARG A 36 -13.06 14.42 -2.90
N THR A 37 -12.52 13.40 -3.57
CA THR A 37 -12.28 13.44 -5.02
C THR A 37 -13.55 13.18 -5.83
N MET A 38 -14.43 12.28 -5.37
CA MET A 38 -15.71 11.99 -6.03
C MET A 38 -16.61 13.21 -6.13
N THR A 39 -16.68 14.01 -5.07
CA THR A 39 -17.47 15.25 -5.07
C THR A 39 -16.92 16.30 -6.04
N GLY A 40 -15.64 16.20 -6.42
CA GLY A 40 -15.02 17.01 -7.47
C GLY A 40 -15.27 16.51 -8.90
N GLY A 41 -15.82 15.29 -9.07
CA GLY A 41 -16.11 14.73 -10.39
C GLY A 41 -14.88 14.33 -11.22
N ASP A 42 -13.74 14.10 -10.57
CA ASP A 42 -12.47 13.76 -11.23
C ASP A 42 -12.14 12.27 -11.02
N ALA A 43 -12.36 11.46 -12.06
CA ALA A 43 -12.13 10.01 -12.03
C ALA A 43 -10.65 9.64 -11.88
N ASP A 44 -9.73 10.45 -12.42
CA ASP A 44 -8.29 10.24 -12.26
C ASP A 44 -7.88 10.48 -10.80
N ALA A 45 -8.42 11.53 -10.17
CA ALA A 45 -8.20 11.81 -8.76
C ALA A 45 -8.79 10.71 -7.87
N VAL A 46 -9.96 10.16 -8.21
CA VAL A 46 -10.56 9.02 -7.49
C VAL A 46 -9.68 7.77 -7.60
N ALA A 47 -9.18 7.44 -8.79
CA ALA A 47 -8.32 6.28 -8.98
C ALA A 47 -6.98 6.42 -8.22
N ALA A 48 -6.47 7.64 -8.05
CA ALA A 48 -5.26 7.91 -7.29
C ALA A 48 -5.37 7.65 -5.77
N CYS A 49 -6.59 7.56 -5.24
CA CYS A 49 -6.83 7.20 -3.82
C CYS A 49 -6.50 5.74 -3.49
N TYR A 50 -6.29 4.90 -4.51
CA TYR A 50 -6.11 3.46 -4.35
C TYR A 50 -4.70 3.01 -4.73
N GLN A 51 -4.28 1.86 -4.18
CA GLN A 51 -3.03 1.19 -4.58
C GLN A 51 -3.12 0.67 -6.03
N GLU A 52 -1.96 0.38 -6.63
CA GLU A 52 -1.87 -0.02 -8.03
C GLU A 52 -2.65 -1.30 -8.36
N ASP A 53 -2.77 -2.20 -7.38
CA ASP A 53 -3.41 -3.52 -7.45
C ASP A 53 -4.81 -3.55 -6.80
N ALA A 54 -5.36 -2.40 -6.44
CA ALA A 54 -6.64 -2.32 -5.75
C ALA A 54 -7.80 -2.90 -6.57
N VAL A 55 -8.78 -3.48 -5.88
CA VAL A 55 -10.00 -4.01 -6.47
C VAL A 55 -11.19 -3.14 -6.05
N MET A 56 -12.03 -2.77 -7.01
CA MET A 56 -13.29 -2.07 -6.78
C MET A 56 -14.46 -2.85 -7.39
N TRP A 57 -15.55 -2.95 -6.62
CA TRP A 57 -16.81 -3.53 -7.06
C TRP A 57 -17.82 -2.42 -7.30
N PHE A 58 -18.10 -2.12 -8.57
CA PHE A 58 -19.14 -1.15 -8.93
C PHE A 58 -20.52 -1.79 -8.80
N PRO A 59 -21.53 -1.07 -8.26
CA PRO A 59 -22.90 -1.59 -8.18
C PRO A 59 -23.43 -2.02 -9.56
N GLY A 60 -23.80 -3.29 -9.71
CA GLY A 60 -24.33 -3.84 -10.96
C GLY A 60 -23.34 -3.96 -12.13
N GLY A 61 -22.08 -3.55 -11.92
CA GLY A 61 -21.01 -3.62 -12.91
C GLY A 61 -20.03 -4.78 -12.68
N PRO A 62 -19.05 -4.94 -13.57
CA PRO A 62 -17.96 -5.89 -13.36
C PRO A 62 -17.01 -5.43 -12.23
N MET A 63 -16.21 -6.36 -11.72
CA MET A 63 -15.05 -6.05 -10.89
C MET A 63 -14.03 -5.22 -11.70
N ALA A 64 -13.51 -4.16 -11.11
CA ALA A 64 -12.37 -3.41 -11.63
C ALA A 64 -11.10 -3.74 -10.83
N MET A 65 -9.99 -4.05 -11.52
CA MET A 65 -8.70 -4.35 -10.91
C MET A 65 -7.63 -3.37 -11.40
N GLY A 66 -7.02 -2.69 -10.44
CA GLY A 66 -6.00 -1.66 -10.63
C GLY A 66 -6.55 -0.28 -11.00
N ARG A 67 -5.72 0.74 -10.80
CA ARG A 67 -6.11 2.16 -10.93
C ARG A 67 -6.74 2.50 -12.28
N ALA A 68 -6.20 1.96 -13.37
CA ALA A 68 -6.73 2.21 -14.71
C ALA A 68 -8.16 1.68 -14.87
N ALA A 69 -8.43 0.45 -14.44
CA ALA A 69 -9.78 -0.12 -14.50
C ALA A 69 -10.74 0.59 -13.54
N ILE A 70 -10.26 1.03 -12.37
CA ILE A 70 -11.06 1.83 -11.43
C ILE A 70 -11.47 3.16 -12.06
N ARG A 71 -10.53 3.89 -12.69
CA ARG A 71 -10.84 5.12 -13.43
C ARG A 71 -11.89 4.87 -14.51
N ASP A 72 -11.70 3.83 -15.33
CA ASP A 72 -12.59 3.51 -16.44
C ASP A 72 -14.00 3.12 -15.97
N GLY A 73 -14.11 2.51 -14.78
CA GLY A 73 -15.41 2.20 -14.15
C GLY A 73 -16.24 3.43 -13.77
N TYR A 74 -15.64 4.62 -13.68
CA TYR A 74 -16.35 5.89 -13.50
C TYR A 74 -16.80 6.57 -14.80
N ALA A 75 -16.36 6.07 -15.97
CA ALA A 75 -16.69 6.69 -17.25
C ALA A 75 -18.14 6.44 -17.73
N GLY A 76 -18.79 5.38 -17.24
CA GLY A 76 -20.16 5.00 -17.64
C GLY A 76 -20.23 4.31 -18.99
#